data_AF-A0A8T3MSE4-F1
#
_entry.id   AF-A0A8T3MSE4-F1
#
_cell.length_a   1.000
_cell.length_b   1.000
_cell.length_c   1.000
_cell.angle_alpha   90.00
_cell.angle_beta   90.00
_cell.angle_gamma   90.00
#
_symmetry.space_group_name_H-M   'P 1'
#
loop_
_entity.id
_entity.type
_entity.pdbx_description
1 polymer ?
#
loop_
_entity_poly.entity_id
_entity_poly.type
_entity_poly.pdbx_seq_one_letter_code
_entity_poly.pdbx_strand_id
1 'polypeptide(L)'
;MTARRDGTTSVRRRGWAAVRWRQFRNAPRPVVRAVASSLVVAVVLGVAYLGYDLAISRGLPVPGGDLRALAVAAYVVVVIVVGSVVTYLVVPQPGPAGHGRRRSGWSAALGLFAAVPIAYLVLVVVVQIVKPFLE
;
A
#
# COMPACT_ATOMS: atom_id res chain seq x y z
N MET A 1 6.38 -5.22 -63.00
CA MET A 1 6.31 -6.32 -62.01
C MET A 1 7.15 -5.95 -60.79
N THR A 2 6.52 -5.44 -59.73
CA THR A 2 7.19 -5.14 -58.44
C THR A 2 6.34 -5.75 -57.34
N ALA A 3 6.73 -6.93 -56.87
CA ALA A 3 6.06 -7.66 -55.82
C ALA A 3 6.29 -6.96 -54.46
N ARG A 4 5.23 -6.37 -53.90
CA ARG A 4 5.21 -5.85 -52.53
C ARG A 4 5.19 -7.06 -51.58
N ARG A 5 6.27 -7.29 -50.84
CA ARG A 5 6.27 -8.26 -49.73
C ARG A 5 5.52 -7.64 -48.55
N ASP A 6 4.25 -7.99 -48.41
CA ASP A 6 3.49 -7.70 -47.20
C ASP A 6 3.96 -8.64 -46.09
N GLY A 7 4.96 -8.19 -45.33
CA GLY A 7 5.38 -8.83 -44.10
C GLY A 7 4.28 -8.69 -43.07
N THR A 8 3.38 -9.66 -43.03
CA THR A 8 2.39 -9.81 -41.95
C THR A 8 3.14 -10.21 -40.67
N THR A 9 3.65 -9.23 -39.95
CA THR A 9 4.06 -9.44 -38.55
C THR A 9 2.82 -9.86 -37.79
N SER A 10 2.67 -11.16 -37.55
CA SER A 10 1.63 -11.70 -36.70
C SER A 10 1.82 -11.10 -35.30
N VAL A 11 1.00 -10.11 -34.96
CA VAL A 11 0.94 -9.55 -33.61
C VAL A 11 0.44 -10.69 -32.73
N ARG A 12 1.38 -11.42 -32.12
CA ARG A 12 1.06 -12.53 -31.21
C ARG A 12 0.19 -11.96 -30.10
N ARG A 13 -1.13 -12.19 -30.17
CA ARG A 13 -2.10 -11.79 -29.14
C ARG A 13 -1.67 -12.46 -27.84
N ARG A 14 -0.96 -11.73 -26.98
CA ARG A 14 -0.58 -12.24 -25.67
C ARG A 14 -1.85 -12.35 -24.84
N GLY A 15 -2.02 -13.47 -24.14
CA GLY A 15 -3.12 -13.65 -23.22
C GLY A 15 -3.18 -12.51 -22.20
N TRP A 16 -4.39 -12.06 -21.90
CA TRP A 16 -4.68 -10.93 -21.01
C TRP A 16 -3.92 -11.00 -19.68
N ALA A 17 -3.80 -12.19 -19.09
CA ALA A 17 -3.07 -12.41 -17.85
C ALA A 17 -1.56 -12.10 -17.98
N ALA A 18 -0.94 -12.44 -19.12
CA ALA A 18 0.48 -12.16 -19.37
C ALA A 18 0.74 -10.67 -19.59
N VAL A 19 -0.23 -9.94 -20.16
CA VAL A 19 -0.17 -8.49 -20.34
C VAL A 19 -0.29 -7.79 -18.98
N ARG A 20 -1.28 -8.16 -18.15
CA ARG A 20 -1.43 -7.63 -16.80
C ARG A 20 -0.24 -7.94 -15.91
N TRP A 21 0.30 -9.16 -15.97
CA TRP A 21 1.47 -9.54 -15.18
C TRP A 21 2.71 -8.71 -15.53
N ARG A 22 2.93 -8.43 -16.84
CA ARG A 22 3.97 -7.50 -17.27
C ARG A 22 3.70 -6.07 -16.83
N GLN A 23 2.46 -5.60 -16.92
CA GLN A 23 2.08 -4.26 -16.47
C GLN A 23 2.26 -4.09 -14.96
N PHE A 24 2.00 -5.12 -14.17
CA PHE A 24 2.26 -5.15 -12.73
C PHE A 24 3.77 -5.11 -12.43
N ARG A 25 4.57 -5.94 -13.12
CA ARG A 25 6.04 -5.95 -12.95
C ARG A 25 6.74 -4.69 -13.47
N ASN A 26 6.20 -4.06 -14.51
CA ASN A 26 6.70 -2.80 -15.07
C ASN A 26 5.88 -1.60 -14.60
N ALA A 27 5.12 -1.74 -13.51
CA ALA A 27 4.36 -0.64 -12.95
C ALA A 27 5.30 0.53 -12.61
N PRO A 28 4.84 1.78 -12.73
CA PRO A 28 5.64 2.94 -12.35
C PRO A 28 6.22 2.72 -10.95
N ARG A 29 7.55 2.67 -10.87
CA ARG A 29 8.32 2.46 -9.63
C ARG A 29 7.85 3.31 -8.44
N PRO A 30 7.34 4.55 -8.61
CA PRO A 30 6.83 5.34 -7.50
C PRO A 30 5.66 4.69 -6.76
N VAL A 31 4.71 4.10 -7.48
CA VAL A 31 3.49 3.54 -6.89
C VAL A 31 3.82 2.30 -6.06
N VAL A 32 4.66 1.42 -6.61
CA VAL A 32 5.08 0.20 -5.92
C VAL A 32 5.83 0.53 -4.63
N ARG A 33 6.71 1.55 -4.64
CA ARG A 33 7.44 2.00 -3.45
C ARG A 33 6.52 2.60 -2.40
N ALA A 34 5.56 3.43 -2.81
CA ALA A 34 4.58 4.02 -1.90
C ALA A 34 3.73 2.94 -1.21
N VAL A 35 3.18 2.00 -1.99
CA VAL A 35 2.37 0.89 -1.46
C VAL A 35 3.19 -0.01 -0.54
N ALA A 36 4.41 -0.39 -0.94
CA ALA A 36 5.28 -1.23 -0.12
C ALA A 36 5.64 -0.55 1.22
N SER A 37 5.93 0.77 1.20
CA SER A 37 6.21 1.51 2.43
C SER A 37 5.00 1.58 3.35
N SER A 38 3.81 1.88 2.82
CA SER A 38 2.57 1.90 3.62
C SER A 38 2.26 0.52 4.22
N LEU A 39 2.48 -0.55 3.45
CA LEU A 39 2.31 -1.92 3.90
C LEU A 39 3.27 -2.26 5.04
N VAL A 40 4.56 -1.93 4.91
CA VAL A 40 5.56 -2.18 5.96
C VAL A 40 5.18 -1.46 7.24
N VAL A 41 4.80 -0.18 7.15
CA VAL A 41 4.39 0.62 8.32
C VAL A 41 3.15 0.02 8.98
N ALA A 42 2.14 -0.35 8.19
CA ALA A 42 0.94 -1.00 8.67
C ALA A 42 1.25 -2.34 9.36
N VAL A 43 2.12 -3.18 8.78
CA VAL A 43 2.51 -4.46 9.39
C VAL A 43 3.23 -4.24 10.73
N VAL A 44 4.20 -3.33 10.79
CA VAL A 44 4.95 -3.05 12.03
C VAL A 44 4.00 -2.57 13.14
N LEU A 45 3.14 -1.60 12.84
CA LEU A 45 2.19 -1.08 13.81
C LEU A 45 1.12 -2.13 14.18
N GLY A 46 0.74 -3.00 13.24
CA GLY A 46 -0.24 -4.07 13.46
C GLY A 46 0.31 -5.14 14.41
N VAL A 47 1.59 -5.51 14.26
CA VAL A 47 2.28 -6.40 15.19
C VAL A 47 2.41 -5.76 16.57
N ALA A 48 2.72 -4.46 16.65
CA ALA A 48 2.77 -3.74 17.92
C ALA A 48 1.39 -3.72 18.62
N TYR A 49 0.32 -3.45 17.85
CA TYR A 49 -1.06 -3.51 18.35
C TYR A 49 -1.41 -4.92 18.85
N LEU A 50 -1.03 -5.97 18.12
CA LEU A 50 -1.26 -7.35 18.54
C LEU A 50 -0.58 -7.66 19.87
N GLY A 51 0.67 -7.21 20.04
CA GLY A 51 1.39 -7.36 21.30
C GLY A 51 0.67 -6.68 22.47
N TYR A 52 0.17 -5.46 22.26
CA TYR A 52 -0.63 -4.73 23.24
C TYR A 52 -1.95 -5.44 23.57
N ASP A 53 -2.66 -5.90 22.54
CA ASP A 53 -3.92 -6.64 22.68
C ASP A 53 -3.71 -7.94 23.48
N LEU A 54 -2.69 -8.73 23.15
CA LEU A 54 -2.33 -9.95 23.88
C LEU A 54 -1.91 -9.66 25.34
N ALA A 55 -1.19 -8.56 25.58
CA ALA A 55 -0.80 -8.17 26.94
C ALA A 55 -2.03 -7.91 27.83
N ILE A 56 -3.02 -7.18 27.32
CA ILE A 56 -4.29 -6.97 28.02
C ILE A 56 -5.08 -8.27 28.18
N SER A 57 -5.15 -9.11 27.13
CA SER A 57 -5.92 -10.38 27.17
C SER A 57 -5.37 -11.32 28.24
N ARG A 58 -4.05 -11.28 28.49
CA ARG A 58 -3.36 -12.08 29.50
C ARG A 58 -3.33 -11.43 30.88
N GLY A 59 -3.98 -10.28 31.06
CA GLY A 59 -4.05 -9.58 32.35
C GLY A 59 -2.76 -8.89 32.78
N LEU A 60 -1.85 -8.59 31.84
CA LEU A 60 -0.64 -7.83 32.18
C LEU A 60 -1.02 -6.39 32.55
N PRO A 61 -0.39 -5.81 33.60
CA PRO A 61 -0.64 -4.44 34.01
C PRO A 61 -0.09 -3.49 32.94
N VAL A 62 -0.99 -2.86 32.18
CA VAL A 62 -0.68 -1.81 31.22
C VAL A 62 -1.06 -0.45 31.78
N PRO A 63 -0.20 0.57 31.65
CA PRO A 63 -0.52 1.92 32.11
C PRO A 63 -1.71 2.47 31.32
N GLY A 64 -2.74 2.96 32.02
CA GLY A 64 -3.94 3.55 31.42
C GLY A 64 -5.11 2.60 31.19
N GLY A 65 -5.02 1.31 31.55
CA GLY A 65 -6.11 0.35 31.44
C GLY A 65 -6.36 -0.17 30.01
N ASP A 66 -7.61 -0.50 29.68
CA ASP A 66 -7.98 -0.96 28.33
C ASP A 66 -8.13 0.23 27.37
N LEU A 67 -7.08 0.50 26.61
CA LEU A 67 -7.04 1.54 25.58
C LEU A 67 -7.03 0.93 24.16
N ARG A 68 -7.52 -0.30 23.96
CA ARG A 68 -7.49 -0.99 22.66
C ARG A 68 -8.16 -0.19 21.56
N ALA A 69 -9.33 0.40 21.84
CA ALA A 69 -10.04 1.24 20.87
C ALA A 69 -9.21 2.47 20.45
N LEU A 70 -8.56 3.13 21.42
CA LEU A 70 -7.68 4.27 21.15
C LEU A 70 -6.42 3.84 20.38
N ALA A 71 -5.86 2.67 20.69
CA ALA A 71 -4.73 2.10 19.98
C ALA A 71 -5.07 1.78 18.51
N VAL A 72 -6.27 1.23 18.23
CA VAL A 72 -6.76 1.04 16.85
C VAL A 72 -6.93 2.37 16.13
N ALA A 73 -7.53 3.37 16.78
CA ALA A 73 -7.70 4.69 16.19
C ALA A 73 -6.34 5.34 15.86
N ALA A 74 -5.39 5.30 16.80
CA ALA A 74 -4.03 5.78 16.60
C ALA A 74 -3.31 5.04 15.47
N TYR A 75 -3.43 3.71 15.41
CA TYR A 75 -2.91 2.89 14.32
C TYR A 75 -3.43 3.39 12.96
N VAL A 76 -4.74 3.56 12.81
CA VAL A 76 -5.35 3.99 11.54
C VAL A 76 -4.85 5.38 11.16
N VAL A 77 -4.84 6.33 12.11
CA VAL A 77 -4.35 7.69 11.88
C VAL A 77 -2.90 7.70 11.43
N VAL A 78 -2.01 6.95 12.11
CA VAL A 78 -0.59 6.89 11.75
C VAL A 78 -0.39 6.27 10.37
N VAL A 79 -1.07 5.16 10.05
CA VAL A 79 -0.96 4.52 8.73
C VAL A 79 -1.45 5.46 7.62
N ILE A 80 -2.53 6.19 7.85
CA ILE A 80 -3.06 7.20 6.91
C ILE A 80 -2.05 8.33 6.71
N VAL A 81 -1.54 8.92 7.80
CA VAL A 81 -0.60 10.04 7.73
C VAL A 81 0.69 9.62 7.04
N VAL A 82 1.28 8.51 7.45
CA VAL A 82 2.53 8.01 6.87
C VAL A 82 2.33 7.59 5.42
N GLY A 83 1.23 6.90 5.09
CA GLY A 83 0.93 6.51 3.71
C GLY A 83 0.73 7.72 2.80
N SER A 84 0.09 8.78 3.30
CA SER A 84 -0.09 10.05 2.57
C SER A 84 1.24 10.79 2.38
N VAL A 85 2.04 10.91 3.44
CA VAL A 85 3.36 11.60 3.42
C VAL A 85 4.33 10.88 2.50
N VAL A 86 4.47 9.55 2.64
CA VAL A 86 5.39 8.77 1.80
C VAL A 86 4.96 8.83 0.34
N THR A 87 3.67 8.74 0.04
CA THR A 87 3.20 8.84 -1.35
C THR A 87 3.46 10.23 -1.94
N TYR A 88 3.23 11.29 -1.17
CA TYR A 88 3.57 12.66 -1.57
C TYR A 88 5.06 12.83 -1.88
N LEU A 89 5.94 12.21 -1.09
CA LEU A 89 7.38 12.29 -1.26
C LEU A 89 7.92 11.40 -2.40
N VAL A 90 7.30 10.24 -2.62
CA VAL A 90 7.79 9.21 -3.54
C VAL A 90 7.23 9.33 -4.96
N VAL A 91 6.05 9.95 -5.15
CA VAL A 91 5.39 10.08 -6.47
C VAL A 91 5.65 11.45 -7.10
N PRO A 92 6.70 11.61 -7.92
CA PRO A 92 6.80 12.73 -8.84
C PRO A 92 5.82 12.50 -10.02
N GLN A 93 4.93 13.45 -10.28
CA GLN A 93 4.15 13.45 -11.52
C GLN A 93 5.00 13.99 -12.70
N PRO A 94 4.83 13.42 -13.91
CA PRO A 94 5.46 13.93 -15.12
C PRO A 94 4.85 15.29 -15.44
N GLY A 95 5.67 16.34 -15.43
CA GLY A 95 5.27 17.65 -15.92
C GLY A 95 5.10 17.62 -17.44
N PRO A 96 4.26 18.51 -18.02
CA PRO A 96 4.26 18.74 -19.45
C PRO A 96 5.69 19.09 -19.89
N ALA A 97 6.12 18.56 -21.03
CA ALA A 97 7.47 18.77 -21.55
C ALA A 97 7.89 20.25 -21.42
N GLY A 98 8.91 20.51 -20.60
CA GLY A 98 9.56 21.81 -20.49
C GLY A 98 9.28 22.67 -19.25
N HIS A 99 8.34 22.32 -18.36
CA HIS A 99 8.08 23.14 -17.15
C HIS A 99 8.32 22.33 -15.87
N GLY A 100 9.15 22.88 -14.97
CA GLY A 100 9.72 22.19 -13.81
C GLY A 100 8.75 21.46 -12.87
N ARG A 101 9.29 20.53 -12.08
CA ARG A 101 8.60 19.65 -11.10
C ARG A 101 7.65 20.45 -10.18
N ARG A 102 6.35 20.49 -10.50
CA ARG A 102 5.31 20.97 -9.58
C ARG A 102 4.75 19.80 -8.77
N ARG A 103 4.95 19.84 -7.44
CA ARG A 103 4.32 18.92 -6.49
C ARG A 103 2.85 19.32 -6.33
N SER A 104 1.91 18.48 -6.74
CA SER A 104 0.47 18.74 -6.55
C SER A 104 -0.14 17.79 -5.51
N GLY A 105 -1.11 18.27 -4.73
CA GLY A 105 -1.77 17.54 -3.64
C GLY A 105 -2.45 16.23 -4.06
N TRP A 106 -2.65 15.99 -5.36
CA TRP A 106 -3.21 14.75 -5.90
C TRP A 106 -2.37 13.50 -5.58
N SER A 107 -1.06 13.65 -5.45
CA SER A 107 -0.17 12.55 -5.01
C SER A 107 -0.44 12.12 -3.56
N ALA A 108 -0.72 13.07 -2.68
CA ALA A 108 -1.10 12.78 -1.29
C ALA A 108 -2.45 12.06 -1.21
N ALA A 109 -3.42 12.45 -2.05
CA ALA A 109 -4.74 11.82 -2.11
C ALA A 109 -4.66 10.33 -2.51
N LEU A 110 -3.79 9.97 -3.46
CA LEU A 110 -3.58 8.56 -3.82
C LEU A 110 -2.99 7.74 -2.66
N GLY A 111 -2.09 8.34 -1.88
CA GLY A 111 -1.53 7.72 -0.68
C GLY A 111 -2.58 7.48 0.39
N LEU A 112 -3.45 8.48 0.60
CA LEU A 112 -4.58 8.39 1.51
C LEU A 112 -5.54 7.26 1.12
N PHE A 113 -5.96 7.20 -0.15
CA PHE A 113 -6.87 6.17 -0.65
C PHE A 113 -6.28 4.76 -0.59
N ALA A 114 -4.96 4.61 -0.75
CA ALA A 114 -4.29 3.32 -0.61
C ALA A 114 -4.12 2.90 0.87
N ALA A 115 -3.88 3.86 1.77
CA ALA A 115 -3.61 3.58 3.17
C ALA A 115 -4.82 3.00 3.92
N VAL A 116 -6.03 3.47 3.62
CA VAL A 116 -7.27 2.99 4.28
C VAL A 116 -7.51 1.49 4.10
N PRO A 117 -7.58 0.92 2.88
CA PRO A 117 -7.77 -0.51 2.70
C PRO A 117 -6.60 -1.34 3.23
N ILE A 118 -5.36 -0.84 3.14
CA ILE A 118 -4.18 -1.53 3.72
C ILE A 118 -4.30 -1.63 5.24
N ALA A 119 -4.64 -0.52 5.91
CA ALA A 119 -4.82 -0.48 7.36
C ALA A 119 -5.87 -1.49 7.82
N TYR A 120 -7.02 -1.52 7.14
CA TYR A 120 -8.08 -2.48 7.41
C TYR A 120 -7.64 -3.93 7.21
N LEU A 121 -7.05 -4.26 6.07
CA LEU A 121 -6.64 -5.63 5.76
C LEU A 121 -5.60 -6.15 6.76
N VAL A 122 -4.65 -5.32 7.16
CA VAL A 122 -3.65 -5.71 8.15
C VAL A 122 -4.30 -5.96 9.51
N LEU A 123 -5.22 -5.09 9.95
CA LEU A 123 -5.95 -5.33 11.20
C LEU A 123 -6.78 -6.61 11.14
N VAL A 124 -7.47 -6.88 10.02
CA VAL A 124 -8.22 -8.13 9.82
C VAL A 124 -7.29 -9.33 9.93
N VAL A 125 -6.15 -9.32 9.23
CA VAL A 125 -5.19 -10.43 9.29
C VAL A 125 -4.67 -10.60 10.72
N VAL A 126 -4.26 -9.53 11.37
CA VAL A 126 -3.69 -9.60 12.72
C VAL A 126 -4.70 -10.09 13.76
N VAL A 127 -5.92 -9.54 13.76
CA VAL A 127 -6.92 -9.80 14.79
C VAL A 127 -7.75 -11.04 14.52
N GLN A 128 -8.10 -11.31 13.26
CA GLN A 128 -8.99 -12.42 12.91
C GLN A 128 -8.23 -13.67 12.49
N ILE A 129 -7.01 -13.53 11.97
CA ILE A 129 -6.22 -14.68 11.51
C ILE A 129 -5.11 -14.99 12.50
N VAL A 130 -4.26 -14.03 12.87
CA VAL A 130 -3.06 -14.32 13.68
C VAL A 130 -3.40 -14.50 15.16
N LYS A 131 -4.15 -13.58 15.75
CA LYS A 131 -4.48 -13.60 17.18
C LYS A 131 -5.09 -14.93 17.66
N PRO A 132 -6.05 -15.58 16.97
CA PRO A 132 -6.61 -16.86 17.43
C PRO A 132 -5.60 -18.00 17.56
N PHE A 133 -4.43 -17.91 16.91
CA PHE A 133 -3.35 -18.90 17.07
C PHE A 133 -2.39 -18.58 18.23
N LEU A 134 -2.50 -17.40 18.84
CA LEU A 134 -1.59 -16.89 19.88
C LEU A 134 -2.27 -16.72 21.25
N GLU A 135 -3.60 -16.86 21.31
CA GLU A 135 -4.39 -16.88 22.54
C GLU A 135 -4.44 -18.27 23.18
#